data_AF-A0A0F8AWF1-F1
#
_entry.id   AF-A0A0F8AWF1-F1
#
_cell.length_a   1.000
_cell.length_b   1.000
_cell.length_c   1.000
_cell.angle_alpha   90.00
_cell.angle_beta   90.00
_cell.angle_gamma   90.00
#
_symmetry.space_group_name_H-M   'P 1'
#
loop_
_entity.id
_entity.type
_entity.pdbx_description
1 polymer ?
#
loop_
_entity_poly.entity_id
_entity_poly.type
_entity_poly.pdbx_seq_one_letter_code
_entity_poly.pdbx_strand_id
1 'polypeptide(L)'
;MVLVMKLNAFCWNVADGLLPDDQLSDFQRDRMLKELPPLIDYAGYVLFFPSLFAGPAFDYSEYRQWIDTTMFDVPTTVEPAKRPPVLTGKISWNRLQNIDPLAVETAQNPRAYLGGWNMNTSNWLRNYIYLRVTPRGKKPGFRASLMTFGTSAFWHGFHPGYYMSFILASFIQTSAKNFRRYVRPFFLDPHTGKPTPNKKIYDFICPIATQLIFSFVVVPFLVLSFRDSWEVWRRLHYFAIVGVQLVMVFFASPAKGFLRKQLETRQAKGRFFGPRPSLSRNASTDSVSSTHPVLGVADNIEKDVTEMVEEIKAEIEAKQKSLKKD
;
A
#
# COMPACT_ATOMS: atom_id res chain seq x y z
N MET A 1 8.83 3.74 -19.10
CA MET A 1 8.33 3.13 -17.85
C MET A 1 6.80 3.00 -17.87
N VAL A 2 6.05 4.10 -17.93
CA VAL A 2 4.57 4.07 -17.87
C VAL A 2 3.94 3.31 -19.04
N LEU A 3 4.43 3.48 -20.27
CA LEU A 3 3.92 2.72 -21.42
C LEU A 3 3.99 1.20 -21.19
N VAL A 4 5.09 0.70 -20.63
CA VAL A 4 5.23 -0.73 -20.32
C VAL A 4 4.20 -1.17 -19.27
N MET A 5 3.89 -0.33 -18.28
CA MET A 5 2.84 -0.63 -17.30
C MET A 5 1.46 -0.74 -17.97
N LYS A 6 1.15 0.18 -18.89
CA LYS A 6 -0.10 0.18 -19.68
C LYS A 6 -0.22 -1.08 -20.53
N LEU A 7 0.84 -1.42 -21.27
CA LEU A 7 0.87 -2.63 -22.10
C LEU A 7 0.77 -3.91 -21.26
N ASN A 8 1.47 -3.97 -20.13
CA ASN A 8 1.38 -5.07 -19.19
C ASN A 8 -0.04 -5.25 -18.63
N ALA A 9 -0.67 -4.16 -18.19
CA ALA A 9 -2.04 -4.16 -17.72
C ALA A 9 -3.01 -4.60 -18.82
N PHE A 10 -2.83 -4.12 -20.06
CA PHE A 10 -3.62 -4.55 -21.21
C PHE A 10 -3.55 -6.06 -21.45
N CYS A 11 -2.34 -6.65 -21.47
CA CYS A 11 -2.18 -8.10 -21.61
C CYS A 11 -2.90 -8.87 -20.50
N TRP A 12 -2.82 -8.40 -19.26
CA TRP A 12 -3.55 -9.01 -18.15
C TRP A 12 -5.06 -8.88 -18.28
N ASN A 13 -5.57 -7.75 -18.78
CA ASN A 13 -7.00 -7.54 -18.97
C ASN A 13 -7.56 -8.44 -20.08
N VAL A 14 -6.79 -8.69 -21.14
CA VAL A 14 -7.13 -9.69 -22.18
C VAL A 14 -7.13 -11.10 -21.58
N ALA A 15 -6.09 -11.45 -20.82
CA ALA A 15 -6.00 -12.76 -20.17
C ALA A 15 -7.16 -13.00 -19.18
N ASP A 16 -7.55 -11.97 -18.42
CA ASP A 16 -8.69 -12.03 -17.51
C ASP A 16 -10.02 -12.24 -18.26
N GLY A 17 -10.15 -11.73 -19.49
CA GLY A 17 -11.34 -11.93 -20.33
C GLY A 17 -11.52 -13.36 -20.84
N LEU A 18 -10.50 -14.22 -20.74
CA LEU A 18 -10.56 -15.64 -21.09
C LEU A 18 -10.98 -16.53 -19.91
N LEU A 19 -11.00 -15.97 -18.70
CA LEU A 19 -11.34 -16.72 -17.50
C LEU A 19 -12.85 -16.74 -17.24
N PRO A 20 -13.36 -17.81 -16.62
CA PRO A 20 -14.72 -17.83 -16.10
C PRO A 20 -14.99 -16.71 -15.07
N ASP A 21 -16.20 -16.17 -15.12
CA ASP A 21 -16.62 -15.02 -14.31
C ASP A 21 -16.53 -15.28 -12.80
N ASP A 22 -16.62 -16.53 -12.33
CA ASP A 22 -16.52 -16.92 -10.91
C ASP A 22 -15.08 -16.84 -10.36
N GLN A 23 -14.07 -16.80 -11.24
CA GLN A 23 -12.66 -16.74 -10.85
C GLN A 23 -12.10 -15.32 -10.80
N LEU A 24 -12.88 -14.33 -11.22
CA LEU A 24 -12.47 -12.93 -11.32
C LEU A 24 -12.82 -12.14 -10.06
N SER A 25 -11.86 -11.35 -9.57
CA SER A 25 -12.15 -10.30 -8.60
C SER A 25 -12.96 -9.17 -9.21
N ASP A 26 -13.63 -8.37 -8.39
CA ASP A 26 -14.43 -7.22 -8.86
C ASP A 26 -13.62 -6.26 -9.74
N PHE A 27 -12.35 -6.02 -9.37
CA PHE A 27 -11.44 -5.19 -10.18
C PHE A 27 -11.16 -5.80 -11.56
N GLN A 28 -10.91 -7.11 -11.62
CA GLN A 28 -10.65 -7.78 -12.90
C GLN A 28 -11.91 -7.83 -13.77
N ARG A 29 -13.08 -8.05 -13.16
CA ARG A 29 -14.36 -8.05 -13.86
C ARG A 29 -14.68 -6.69 -14.49
N ASP A 30 -14.36 -5.60 -13.78
CA ASP A 30 -14.54 -4.23 -14.27
C ASP A 30 -13.55 -3.84 -15.40
N ARG A 31 -12.43 -4.56 -15.52
CA ARG A 31 -11.34 -4.20 -16.44
C ARG A 31 -11.08 -5.19 -17.56
N MET A 32 -11.61 -6.40 -17.49
CA MET A 32 -11.40 -7.48 -18.46
C MET A 32 -11.82 -7.08 -19.88
N LEU A 33 -11.12 -7.64 -20.87
CA LEU A 33 -11.42 -7.46 -22.28
C LEU A 33 -11.81 -8.81 -22.88
N LYS A 34 -13.11 -9.00 -23.14
CA LYS A 34 -13.63 -10.21 -23.81
C LYS A 34 -13.31 -10.23 -25.30
N GLU A 35 -13.21 -9.05 -25.91
CA GLU A 35 -12.88 -8.87 -27.31
C GLU A 35 -11.72 -7.87 -27.44
N LEU A 36 -10.86 -8.11 -28.43
CA LEU A 36 -9.76 -7.19 -28.72
C LEU A 36 -10.29 -5.92 -29.37
N PRO A 37 -9.78 -4.74 -28.97
CA PRO A 37 -10.16 -3.49 -29.63
C PRO A 37 -9.62 -3.42 -31.06
N PRO A 38 -10.26 -2.62 -31.94
CA PRO A 38 -9.68 -2.24 -33.23
C PRO A 38 -8.27 -1.67 -33.08
N LEU A 39 -7.43 -1.90 -34.09
CA LEU A 39 -6.04 -1.44 -34.07
C LEU A 39 -5.90 0.08 -33.87
N ILE A 40 -6.83 0.86 -34.40
CA ILE A 40 -6.83 2.32 -34.27
C ILE A 40 -7.12 2.76 -32.83
N ASP A 41 -8.09 2.15 -32.16
CA ASP A 41 -8.43 2.47 -30.77
C ASP A 41 -7.30 2.06 -29.82
N TYR A 42 -6.70 0.90 -30.08
CA TYR A 42 -5.52 0.44 -29.36
C TYR A 42 -4.32 1.39 -29.56
N ALA A 43 -4.07 1.83 -30.80
CA ALA A 43 -3.03 2.81 -31.08
C ALA A 43 -3.31 4.15 -30.37
N GLY A 44 -4.56 4.59 -30.33
CA GLY A 44 -5.00 5.77 -29.58
C GLY A 44 -4.72 5.66 -28.08
N TYR A 45 -4.99 4.49 -27.49
CA TYR A 45 -4.65 4.20 -26.09
C TYR A 45 -3.14 4.25 -25.84
N VAL A 46 -2.36 3.54 -26.68
CA VAL A 46 -0.90 3.44 -26.56
C VAL A 46 -0.26 4.82 -26.69
N LEU A 47 -0.68 5.59 -27.69
CA LEU A 47 -0.14 6.90 -28.03
C LEU A 47 -0.86 8.07 -27.33
N PHE A 48 -1.68 7.81 -26.31
CA PHE A 48 -2.42 8.85 -25.60
C PHE A 48 -1.47 9.89 -24.98
N PHE A 49 -1.36 11.03 -25.65
CA PHE A 49 -0.36 12.07 -25.41
C PHE A 49 -0.22 12.50 -23.94
N PRO A 50 -1.31 12.73 -23.18
CA PRO A 50 -1.21 13.13 -21.77
C PRO A 50 -0.54 12.08 -20.85
N SER A 51 -0.45 10.83 -21.28
CA SER A 51 0.13 9.71 -20.52
C SER A 51 1.31 9.02 -21.20
N LEU A 52 1.77 9.56 -22.34
CA LEU A 52 2.73 8.86 -23.18
C LEU A 52 4.11 8.73 -22.50
N PHE A 53 4.61 9.84 -21.92
CA PHE A 53 5.96 9.90 -21.38
C PHE A 53 6.03 9.67 -19.86
N ALA A 54 5.20 10.37 -19.09
CA ALA A 54 5.26 10.37 -17.61
C ALA A 54 3.89 10.32 -16.91
N GLY A 55 2.81 10.67 -17.63
CA GLY A 55 1.46 10.80 -17.06
C GLY A 55 0.82 9.45 -16.74
N PRO A 56 -0.24 9.44 -15.92
CA PRO A 56 -0.63 8.28 -15.12
C PRO A 56 -0.82 7.00 -15.94
N ALA A 57 -0.43 5.87 -15.35
CA ALA A 57 -0.80 4.56 -15.87
C ALA A 57 -2.32 4.34 -15.67
N PHE A 58 -3.00 3.81 -16.67
CA PHE A 58 -4.42 3.46 -16.59
C PHE A 58 -4.74 2.33 -17.57
N ASP A 59 -5.87 1.68 -17.36
CA ASP A 59 -6.28 0.53 -18.15
C ASP A 59 -7.01 0.94 -19.43
N TYR A 60 -6.94 0.11 -20.47
CA TYR A 60 -7.64 0.36 -21.73
C TYR A 60 -9.15 0.49 -21.56
N SER A 61 -9.74 -0.30 -20.67
CA SER A 61 -11.18 -0.23 -20.36
C SER A 61 -11.57 1.13 -19.78
N GLU A 62 -10.75 1.74 -18.93
CA GLU A 62 -10.98 3.11 -18.45
C GLU A 62 -10.86 4.14 -19.56
N TYR A 63 -9.84 3.99 -20.41
CA TYR A 63 -9.64 4.85 -21.57
C TYR A 63 -10.86 4.84 -22.49
N ARG A 64 -11.36 3.65 -22.82
CA ARG A 64 -12.56 3.48 -23.65
C ARG A 64 -13.79 4.11 -23.00
N GLN A 65 -14.06 3.82 -21.73
CA GLN A 65 -15.19 4.39 -20.99
C GLN A 65 -15.12 5.93 -20.90
N TRP A 66 -13.91 6.49 -20.84
CA TRP A 66 -13.69 7.92 -20.83
C TRP A 66 -13.96 8.57 -22.20
N ILE A 67 -13.45 7.98 -23.29
CA ILE A 67 -13.69 8.46 -24.65
C ILE A 67 -15.19 8.40 -25.00
N ASP A 68 -15.84 7.29 -24.65
CA ASP A 68 -17.27 7.09 -24.92
C ASP A 68 -18.16 7.86 -23.91
N THR A 69 -17.56 8.48 -22.88
CA THR A 69 -18.23 9.17 -21.76
C THR A 69 -19.18 8.31 -20.91
N THR A 70 -19.29 7.01 -21.21
CA THR A 70 -20.11 6.02 -20.49
C THR A 70 -19.75 5.88 -19.02
N MET A 71 -18.54 6.28 -18.60
CA MET A 71 -18.16 6.32 -17.19
C MET A 71 -19.03 7.25 -16.33
N PHE A 72 -19.80 8.17 -16.94
CA PHE A 72 -20.71 9.08 -16.25
C PHE A 72 -22.17 8.61 -16.25
N ASP A 73 -22.46 7.52 -16.95
CA ASP A 73 -23.80 6.95 -17.00
C ASP A 73 -24.09 6.23 -15.67
N VAL A 74 -24.83 6.90 -14.79
CA VAL A 74 -25.28 6.29 -13.53
C VAL A 74 -26.59 5.55 -13.81
N PRO A 75 -26.64 4.21 -13.70
CA PRO A 75 -27.88 3.48 -13.91
C PRO A 75 -28.93 3.91 -12.88
N THR A 76 -30.14 4.24 -13.35
CA THR A 76 -31.26 4.72 -12.52
C THR A 76 -31.71 3.70 -11.46
N THR A 77 -31.32 2.43 -11.63
CA THR A 77 -31.59 1.28 -10.75
C THR A 77 -30.68 1.18 -9.53
N VAL A 78 -29.58 1.94 -9.46
CA VAL A 78 -28.67 1.90 -8.30
C VAL A 78 -29.24 2.73 -7.16
N GLU A 79 -29.42 2.09 -6.00
CA GLU A 79 -29.84 2.71 -4.75
C GLU A 79 -29.03 4.01 -4.50
N PRO A 80 -29.70 5.13 -4.15
CA PRO A 80 -29.04 6.41 -3.95
C PRO A 80 -27.83 6.35 -2.99
N ALA A 81 -27.88 5.44 -2.00
CA ALA A 81 -26.81 5.24 -1.01
C ALA A 81 -25.55 4.53 -1.57
N LYS A 82 -25.66 3.80 -2.68
CA LYS A 82 -24.54 3.12 -3.35
C LYS A 82 -23.99 3.90 -4.53
N ARG A 83 -24.61 5.04 -4.88
CA ARG A 83 -24.08 5.93 -5.90
C ARG A 83 -22.78 6.55 -5.39
N PRO A 84 -21.73 6.64 -6.24
CA PRO A 84 -20.55 7.38 -5.87
C PRO A 84 -20.98 8.80 -5.50
N PRO A 85 -20.48 9.37 -4.37
CA PRO A 85 -20.96 10.65 -3.88
C PRO A 85 -20.62 11.75 -4.88
N VAL A 86 -21.61 12.19 -5.65
CA VAL A 86 -21.60 13.46 -6.38
C VAL A 86 -21.80 14.55 -5.34
N LEU A 87 -20.73 14.86 -4.58
CA LEU A 87 -20.75 15.80 -3.45
C LEU A 87 -21.29 17.20 -3.79
N THR A 88 -21.41 17.55 -5.08
CA THR A 88 -21.79 18.89 -5.54
C THR A 88 -22.68 18.90 -6.80
N GLY A 89 -23.16 17.75 -7.29
CA GLY A 89 -23.81 17.68 -8.62
C GLY A 89 -22.89 18.04 -9.80
N LYS A 90 -21.59 18.25 -9.53
CA LYS A 90 -20.55 18.48 -10.54
C LYS A 90 -19.83 17.17 -10.83
N ILE A 91 -19.50 16.95 -12.10
CA ILE A 91 -18.72 15.81 -12.56
C ILE A 91 -17.32 15.88 -11.94
N SER A 92 -16.89 14.80 -11.29
CA SER A 92 -15.54 14.68 -10.72
C SER A 92 -14.57 14.10 -11.76
N TRP A 93 -13.52 14.84 -12.07
CA TRP A 93 -12.49 14.46 -13.06
C TRP A 93 -11.22 13.86 -12.42
N ASN A 94 -11.32 13.33 -11.20
CA ASN A 94 -10.19 12.86 -10.41
C ASN A 94 -9.79 11.38 -10.66
N ARG A 95 -10.40 10.68 -11.62
CA ARG A 95 -10.14 9.25 -11.83
C ARG A 95 -8.68 8.94 -12.18
N LEU A 96 -8.04 9.82 -12.95
CA LEU A 96 -6.61 9.73 -13.29
C LEU A 96 -5.70 10.57 -12.39
N GLN A 97 -6.19 11.02 -11.23
CA GLN A 97 -5.38 11.75 -10.26
C GLN A 97 -4.18 10.88 -9.83
N ASN A 98 -2.96 11.33 -10.13
CA ASN A 98 -1.75 10.58 -9.78
C ASN A 98 -1.09 11.07 -8.50
N ILE A 99 -1.38 12.32 -8.09
CA ILE A 99 -0.84 12.93 -6.88
C ILE A 99 -1.93 13.76 -6.18
N ASP A 100 -1.99 13.64 -4.87
CA ASP A 100 -2.73 14.55 -3.99
C ASP A 100 -1.71 15.28 -3.10
N PRO A 101 -1.34 16.53 -3.45
CA PRO A 101 -0.34 17.28 -2.71
C PRO A 101 -0.68 17.46 -1.24
N LEU A 102 -1.95 17.72 -0.91
CA LEU A 102 -2.34 17.95 0.48
C LEU A 102 -2.26 16.65 1.29
N ALA A 103 -2.69 15.53 0.71
CA ALA A 103 -2.56 14.23 1.36
C ALA A 103 -1.09 13.82 1.58
N VAL A 104 -0.20 14.18 0.66
CA VAL A 104 1.25 13.94 0.77
C VAL A 104 1.86 14.84 1.86
N GLU A 105 1.63 16.15 1.80
CA GLU A 105 2.22 17.12 2.73
C GLU A 105 1.75 16.91 4.18
N THR A 106 0.48 16.58 4.37
CA THR A 106 -0.12 16.37 5.70
C THR A 106 -0.07 14.92 6.20
N ALA A 107 0.63 14.03 5.48
CA ALA A 107 0.72 12.63 5.82
C ALA A 107 1.37 12.37 7.19
N GLN A 108 0.61 11.84 8.13
CA GLN A 108 1.11 11.48 9.47
C GLN A 108 1.96 10.19 9.50
N ASN A 109 2.04 9.47 8.38
CA ASN A 109 2.73 8.19 8.33
C ASN A 109 3.08 7.81 6.87
N PRO A 110 4.05 6.91 6.67
CA PRO A 110 4.49 6.43 5.36
C PRO A 110 3.37 5.87 4.48
N ARG A 111 2.38 5.17 5.04
CA ARG A 111 1.27 4.62 4.24
C ARG A 111 0.37 5.72 3.70
N ALA A 112 0.08 6.75 4.50
CA ALA A 112 -0.69 7.90 4.04
C ALA A 112 0.07 8.69 2.97
N TYR A 113 1.37 8.92 3.18
CA TYR A 113 2.23 9.62 2.23
C TYR A 113 2.22 8.93 0.86
N LEU A 114 2.52 7.63 0.85
CA LEU A 114 2.55 6.82 -0.37
C LEU A 114 1.16 6.57 -0.97
N GLY A 115 0.09 6.83 -0.21
CA GLY A 115 -1.29 6.75 -0.69
C GLY A 115 -1.70 7.98 -1.51
N GLY A 116 -1.10 9.14 -1.26
CA GLY A 116 -1.29 10.38 -2.03
C GLY A 116 -0.23 10.59 -3.11
N TRP A 117 0.86 9.82 -3.11
CA TRP A 117 1.94 9.93 -4.10
C TRP A 117 1.90 8.78 -5.11
N ASN A 118 1.98 9.11 -6.40
CA ASN A 118 2.05 8.16 -7.51
C ASN A 118 0.95 7.08 -7.44
N MET A 119 -0.28 7.53 -7.26
CA MET A 119 -1.46 6.73 -6.92
C MET A 119 -1.71 5.62 -7.95
N ASN A 120 -1.58 5.92 -9.24
CA ASN A 120 -1.85 4.95 -10.30
C ASN A 120 -0.78 3.87 -10.40
N THR A 121 0.49 4.21 -10.14
CA THR A 121 1.55 3.20 -10.03
C THR A 121 1.32 2.30 -8.82
N SER A 122 0.91 2.87 -7.69
CA SER A 122 0.52 2.09 -6.50
C SER A 122 -0.63 1.14 -6.78
N ASN A 123 -1.64 1.57 -7.54
CA ASN A 123 -2.75 0.72 -7.99
C ASN A 123 -2.27 -0.39 -8.94
N TRP A 124 -1.39 -0.05 -9.90
CA TRP A 124 -0.81 -1.03 -10.81
C TRP A 124 -0.01 -2.11 -10.07
N LEU A 125 0.90 -1.70 -9.18
CA LEU A 125 1.68 -2.60 -8.33
C LEU A 125 0.79 -3.52 -7.49
N ARG A 126 -0.33 -2.99 -6.97
CA ARG A 126 -1.29 -3.80 -6.20
C ARG A 126 -2.01 -4.82 -7.08
N ASN A 127 -2.64 -4.38 -8.17
CA ASN A 127 -3.60 -5.20 -8.92
C ASN A 127 -2.91 -6.13 -9.93
N TYR A 128 -1.75 -5.75 -10.45
CA TYR A 128 -1.04 -6.52 -11.47
C TYR A 128 0.17 -7.29 -10.95
N ILE A 129 0.65 -6.97 -9.73
CA ILE A 129 1.78 -7.69 -9.12
C ILE A 129 1.37 -8.30 -7.78
N TYR A 130 1.04 -7.50 -6.77
CA TYR A 130 0.81 -7.99 -5.40
C TYR A 130 -0.29 -9.07 -5.31
N LEU A 131 -1.47 -8.79 -5.87
CA LEU A 131 -2.59 -9.73 -5.84
C LEU A 131 -2.37 -10.93 -6.76
N ARG A 132 -1.60 -10.78 -7.84
CA ARG A 132 -1.37 -11.85 -8.83
C ARG A 132 -0.24 -12.81 -8.44
N VAL A 133 0.74 -12.33 -7.69
CA VAL A 133 1.80 -13.19 -7.09
C VAL A 133 1.22 -14.06 -5.97
N THR A 134 0.10 -13.64 -5.38
CA THR A 134 -0.58 -14.43 -4.34
C THR A 134 -1.36 -15.57 -4.99
N PRO A 135 -1.16 -16.83 -4.58
CA PRO A 135 -1.97 -17.94 -5.08
C PRO A 135 -3.47 -17.73 -4.84
N ARG A 136 -4.30 -18.15 -5.80
CA ARG A 136 -5.77 -18.01 -5.69
C ARG A 136 -6.29 -18.67 -4.42
N GLY A 137 -7.16 -17.96 -3.70
CA GLY A 137 -7.74 -18.42 -2.43
C GLY A 137 -6.82 -18.26 -1.21
N LYS A 138 -5.55 -17.89 -1.37
CA LYS A 138 -4.66 -17.54 -0.26
C LYS A 138 -4.67 -16.03 0.00
N LYS A 139 -4.42 -15.66 1.26
CA LYS A 139 -4.21 -14.26 1.61
C LYS A 139 -2.81 -13.83 1.17
N PRO A 140 -2.64 -12.61 0.63
CA PRO A 140 -1.33 -12.08 0.33
C PRO A 140 -0.49 -11.98 1.61
N GLY A 141 0.67 -12.61 1.60
CA GLY A 141 1.62 -12.62 2.71
C GLY A 141 2.90 -11.86 2.40
N PHE A 142 3.93 -12.12 3.20
CA PHE A 142 5.22 -11.44 3.13
C PHE A 142 5.90 -11.56 1.75
N ARG A 143 5.81 -12.74 1.12
CA ARG A 143 6.39 -13.01 -0.21
C ARG A 143 5.79 -12.09 -1.28
N ALA A 144 4.47 -11.88 -1.25
CA ALA A 144 3.80 -10.98 -2.19
C ALA A 144 4.30 -9.55 -2.01
N SER A 145 4.44 -9.08 -0.75
CA SER A 145 4.97 -7.75 -0.48
C SER A 145 6.42 -7.57 -0.90
N LEU A 146 7.29 -8.54 -0.64
CA LEU A 146 8.69 -8.49 -1.05
C LEU A 146 8.80 -8.42 -2.58
N MET A 147 8.01 -9.23 -3.29
CA MET A 147 7.97 -9.21 -4.75
C MET A 147 7.45 -7.87 -5.29
N THR A 148 6.40 -7.29 -4.68
CA THR A 148 5.88 -5.98 -5.11
C THR A 148 6.87 -4.86 -4.87
N PHE A 149 7.53 -4.83 -3.71
CA PHE A 149 8.57 -3.84 -3.42
C PHE A 149 9.80 -4.00 -4.29
N GLY A 150 10.27 -5.24 -4.48
CA GLY A 150 11.40 -5.54 -5.35
C GLY A 150 11.09 -5.12 -6.79
N THR A 151 9.87 -5.40 -7.27
CA THR A 151 9.42 -4.94 -8.58
C THR A 151 9.40 -3.42 -8.67
N SER A 152 8.89 -2.73 -7.64
CA SER A 152 8.90 -1.27 -7.58
C SER A 152 10.32 -0.70 -7.67
N ALA A 153 11.26 -1.22 -6.87
CA ALA A 153 12.67 -0.81 -6.90
C ALA A 153 13.32 -1.03 -8.27
N PHE A 154 13.12 -2.22 -8.84
CA PHE A 154 13.62 -2.58 -10.16
C PHE A 154 13.01 -1.70 -11.26
N TRP A 155 11.74 -1.31 -11.13
CA TRP A 155 11.04 -0.47 -12.10
C TRP A 155 11.68 0.91 -12.27
N HIS A 156 12.29 1.41 -11.19
CA HIS A 156 13.05 2.66 -11.23
C HIS A 156 14.44 2.48 -11.86
N GLY A 157 15.04 1.29 -11.77
CA GLY A 157 16.23 0.91 -12.52
C GLY A 157 17.23 0.07 -11.72
N PHE A 158 18.44 -0.03 -12.26
CA PHE A 158 19.53 -0.85 -11.68
C PHE A 158 20.49 -0.04 -10.79
N HIS A 159 20.25 1.26 -10.63
CA HIS A 159 21.12 2.11 -9.82
C HIS A 159 21.00 1.77 -8.33
N PRO A 160 22.13 1.62 -7.59
CA PRO A 160 22.12 1.27 -6.17
C PRO A 160 21.26 2.20 -5.29
N GLY A 161 21.20 3.49 -5.64
CA GLY A 161 20.42 4.49 -4.90
C GLY A 161 18.93 4.13 -4.76
N TYR A 162 18.32 3.53 -5.79
CA TYR A 162 16.93 3.07 -5.69
C TYR A 162 16.77 2.02 -4.59
N TYR A 163 17.61 0.98 -4.61
CA TYR A 163 17.57 -0.10 -3.62
C TYR A 163 17.81 0.42 -2.20
N MET A 164 18.73 1.36 -2.02
CA MET A 164 18.97 2.00 -0.71
C MET A 164 17.69 2.67 -0.17
N SER A 165 17.02 3.47 -0.98
CA SER A 165 15.77 4.15 -0.60
C SER A 165 14.64 3.16 -0.31
N PHE A 166 14.43 2.16 -1.17
CA PHE A 166 13.36 1.17 -1.00
C PHE A 166 13.57 0.27 0.23
N ILE A 167 14.80 -0.18 0.47
CA ILE A 167 15.13 -0.98 1.65
C ILE A 167 14.83 -0.16 2.91
N LEU A 168 15.33 1.09 3.00
CA LEU A 168 15.08 1.93 4.17
C LEU A 168 13.58 2.25 4.35
N ALA A 169 12.86 2.54 3.27
CA ALA A 169 11.42 2.77 3.29
C ALA A 169 10.64 1.57 3.84
N SER A 170 11.06 0.33 3.54
CA SER A 170 10.42 -0.89 4.05
C SER A 170 10.50 -1.01 5.58
N PHE A 171 11.67 -0.69 6.17
CA PHE A 171 11.84 -0.66 7.61
C PHE A 171 11.05 0.47 8.26
N ILE A 172 11.05 1.66 7.65
CA ILE A 172 10.28 2.81 8.13
C ILE A 172 8.79 2.49 8.16
N GLN A 173 8.27 1.82 7.14
CA GLN A 173 6.85 1.46 7.10
C GLN A 173 6.51 0.42 8.17
N THR A 174 7.42 -0.52 8.46
CA THR A 174 7.27 -1.49 9.55
C THR A 174 7.24 -0.78 10.91
N SER A 175 8.18 0.14 11.14
CA SER A 175 8.20 1.01 12.32
C SER A 175 6.91 1.82 12.48
N ALA A 176 6.43 2.43 11.40
CA ALA A 176 5.19 3.20 11.42
C ALA A 176 3.94 2.36 11.72
N LYS A 177 3.88 1.11 11.26
CA LYS A 177 2.82 0.16 11.64
C LYS A 177 2.84 -0.12 13.15
N ASN A 178 4.01 -0.33 13.73
CA ASN A 178 4.15 -0.53 15.17
C ASN A 178 3.71 0.70 15.98
N PHE A 179 4.09 1.91 15.57
CA PHE A 179 3.58 3.15 16.18
C PHE A 179 2.06 3.28 16.06
N ARG A 180 1.49 2.97 14.89
CA ARG A 180 0.03 2.99 14.69
C ARG A 180 -0.70 1.98 15.59
N ARG A 181 -0.11 0.81 15.81
CA ARG A 181 -0.74 -0.28 16.59
C ARG A 181 -0.59 -0.09 18.10
N TYR A 182 0.57 0.35 18.56
CA TYR A 182 0.90 0.36 19.99
C TYR A 182 0.96 1.76 20.61
N VAL A 183 1.20 2.82 19.82
CA VAL A 183 1.37 4.18 20.37
C VAL A 183 0.14 5.05 20.12
N ARG A 184 -0.42 5.03 18.90
CA ARG A 184 -1.61 5.84 18.57
C ARG A 184 -2.81 5.62 19.50
N PRO A 185 -3.13 4.39 19.97
CA PRO A 185 -4.29 4.19 20.84
C PRO A 185 -4.22 4.95 22.18
N PHE A 186 -3.05 5.38 22.64
CA PHE A 186 -2.93 6.24 23.84
C PHE A 186 -3.51 7.65 23.64
N PHE A 187 -3.56 8.12 22.40
CA PHE A 187 -4.11 9.44 22.03
C PHE A 187 -5.60 9.40 21.68
N LEU A 188 -6.22 8.21 21.75
CA LEU A 188 -7.64 8.01 21.53
C LEU A 188 -8.34 7.65 22.84
N ASP A 189 -9.60 8.06 22.94
CA ASP A 189 -10.47 7.66 24.05
C ASP A 189 -10.81 6.17 23.92
N PRO A 190 -10.61 5.36 24.99
CA PRO A 190 -10.93 3.94 24.99
C PRO A 190 -12.41 3.61 24.77
N HIS A 191 -13.32 4.49 25.19
CA HIS A 191 -14.76 4.25 25.15
C HIS A 191 -15.40 4.75 23.86
N THR A 192 -15.05 5.98 23.47
CA THR A 192 -15.71 6.69 22.37
C THR A 192 -14.94 6.64 21.07
N GLY A 193 -13.66 6.22 21.11
CA GLY A 193 -12.75 6.30 19.96
C GLY A 193 -12.43 7.73 19.53
N LYS A 194 -12.90 8.73 20.29
CA LYS A 194 -12.72 10.15 19.98
C LYS A 194 -11.29 10.61 20.26
N PRO A 195 -10.82 11.65 19.58
CA PRO A 195 -9.51 12.22 19.81
C PRO A 195 -9.39 12.82 21.23
N THR A 196 -8.34 12.45 21.97
CA THR A 196 -7.99 13.14 23.23
C THR A 196 -7.37 14.52 22.95
N PRO A 197 -7.32 15.45 23.93
CA PRO A 197 -6.65 16.75 23.73
C PRO A 197 -5.19 16.61 23.29
N ASN A 198 -4.47 15.62 23.83
CA ASN A 198 -3.08 15.33 23.47
C ASN A 198 -2.91 14.81 22.03
N LYS A 199 -4.00 14.38 21.38
CA LYS A 199 -3.94 13.97 19.97
C LYS A 199 -3.56 15.15 19.06
N LYS A 200 -3.88 16.40 19.43
CA LYS A 200 -3.45 17.57 18.66
C LYS A 200 -1.92 17.64 18.52
N ILE A 201 -1.20 17.30 19.58
CA ILE A 201 0.27 17.24 19.57
C ILE A 201 0.74 16.12 18.64
N TYR A 202 0.14 14.92 18.75
CA TYR A 202 0.42 13.80 17.85
C TYR A 202 0.18 14.18 16.38
N ASP A 203 -0.94 14.86 16.10
CA ASP A 203 -1.34 15.26 14.76
C ASP A 203 -0.45 16.36 14.16
N PHE A 204 0.23 17.14 14.99
CA PHE A 204 1.21 18.14 14.57
C PHE A 204 2.61 17.55 14.37
N ILE A 205 3.08 16.70 15.29
CA ILE A 205 4.43 16.13 15.25
C ILE A 205 4.56 15.06 14.15
N CYS A 206 3.55 14.21 13.95
CA CYS A 206 3.65 13.08 13.04
C CYS A 206 3.88 13.47 11.58
N PRO A 207 3.19 14.49 11.01
CA PRO A 207 3.49 14.97 9.66
C PRO A 207 4.92 15.48 9.53
N ILE A 208 5.39 16.32 10.47
CA ILE A 208 6.75 16.86 10.45
C ILE A 208 7.79 15.73 10.47
N ALA A 209 7.62 14.77 11.39
CA ALA A 209 8.50 13.60 11.46
C ALA A 209 8.47 12.77 10.16
N THR A 210 7.28 12.59 9.56
CA THR A 210 7.13 11.85 8.30
C THR A 210 7.84 12.58 7.16
N GLN A 211 7.66 13.90 7.02
CA GLN A 211 8.33 14.68 5.98
C GLN A 211 9.86 14.65 6.12
N LEU A 212 10.39 14.85 7.33
CA LEU A 212 11.83 14.81 7.57
C LEU A 212 12.43 13.44 7.24
N ILE A 213 11.75 12.36 7.66
CA ILE A 213 12.21 11.00 7.38
C ILE A 213 12.15 10.71 5.88
N PHE A 214 11.06 11.04 5.18
CA PHE A 214 10.96 10.81 3.73
C PHE A 214 11.97 11.64 2.94
N SER A 215 12.24 12.87 3.38
CA SER A 215 13.27 13.72 2.80
C SER A 215 14.66 13.09 2.91
N PHE A 216 14.98 12.43 4.02
CA PHE A 216 16.22 11.67 4.16
C PHE A 216 16.24 10.41 3.28
N VAL A 217 15.11 9.70 3.19
CA VAL A 217 14.97 8.44 2.45
C VAL A 217 15.06 8.64 0.95
N VAL A 218 14.59 9.77 0.42
CA VAL A 218 14.56 10.03 -1.03
C VAL A 218 15.93 10.45 -1.58
N VAL A 219 16.87 10.88 -0.74
CA VAL A 219 18.20 11.33 -1.21
C VAL A 219 18.90 10.32 -2.13
N PRO A 220 19.05 9.02 -1.77
CA PRO A 220 19.67 8.05 -2.67
C PRO A 220 18.90 7.83 -3.97
N PHE A 221 17.57 7.96 -3.92
CA PHE A 221 16.72 7.87 -5.09
C PHE A 221 17.02 8.99 -6.11
N LEU A 222 17.44 10.17 -5.64
CA LEU A 222 17.82 11.29 -6.50
C LEU A 222 19.28 11.21 -6.95
N VAL A 223 20.17 10.74 -6.07
CA VAL A 223 21.62 10.72 -6.31
C VAL A 223 22.07 9.51 -7.14
N LEU A 224 21.32 8.39 -7.08
CA LEU A 224 21.52 7.13 -7.82
C LEU A 224 22.80 6.34 -7.45
N SER A 225 23.91 7.00 -7.12
CA SER A 225 25.18 6.39 -6.76
C SER A 225 25.21 5.94 -5.30
N PHE A 226 25.81 4.79 -5.00
CA PHE A 226 25.93 4.31 -3.61
C PHE A 226 26.83 5.22 -2.77
N ARG A 227 28.00 5.60 -3.31
CA ARG A 227 29.03 6.35 -2.58
C ARG A 227 28.56 7.73 -2.17
N ASP A 228 27.96 8.48 -3.10
CA ASP A 228 27.54 9.86 -2.82
C ASP A 228 26.30 9.86 -1.92
N SER A 229 25.38 8.91 -2.12
CA SER A 229 24.25 8.71 -1.22
C SER A 229 24.68 8.42 0.22
N TRP A 230 25.66 7.54 0.38
CA TRP A 230 26.22 7.20 1.69
C TRP A 230 26.91 8.41 2.35
N GLU A 231 27.63 9.22 1.58
CA GLU A 231 28.26 10.45 2.08
C GLU A 231 27.24 11.48 2.54
N VAL A 232 26.12 11.65 1.82
CA VAL A 232 25.04 12.56 2.28
C VAL A 232 24.41 12.03 3.57
N TRP A 233 24.11 10.73 3.66
CA TRP A 233 23.59 10.13 4.88
C TRP A 233 24.55 10.27 6.06
N ARG A 234 25.85 10.16 5.82
CA ARG A 234 26.90 10.40 6.83
C ARG A 234 26.87 11.83 7.34
N ARG A 235 26.76 12.82 6.46
CA ARG A 235 26.68 14.25 6.83
C ARG A 235 25.43 14.59 7.63
N LEU A 236 24.35 13.82 7.43
CA LEU A 236 23.12 13.89 8.22
C LEU A 236 23.16 12.97 9.46
N HIS A 237 24.34 12.48 9.85
CA HIS A 237 24.56 11.60 11.01
C HIS A 237 23.70 10.34 11.04
N TYR A 238 23.24 9.88 9.87
CA TYR A 238 22.37 8.70 9.74
C TYR A 238 21.11 8.75 10.62
N PHE A 239 20.59 9.94 10.95
CA PHE A 239 19.56 10.10 11.98
C PHE A 239 18.32 9.22 11.75
N ALA A 240 17.86 9.10 10.51
CA ALA A 240 16.69 8.28 10.19
C ALA A 240 16.99 6.78 10.29
N ILE A 241 18.19 6.34 9.89
CA ILE A 241 18.61 4.93 9.99
C ILE A 241 18.74 4.54 11.46
N VAL A 242 19.47 5.33 12.24
CA VAL A 242 19.63 5.10 13.69
C VAL A 242 18.27 5.13 14.39
N GLY A 243 17.43 6.11 14.08
CA GLY A 243 16.08 6.21 14.63
C GLY A 243 15.20 4.99 14.32
N VAL A 244 15.23 4.51 13.08
CA VAL A 244 14.51 3.30 12.68
C VAL A 244 15.03 2.07 13.41
N GLN A 245 16.36 1.91 13.53
CA GLN A 245 16.95 0.79 14.26
C GLN A 245 16.57 0.80 15.74
N LEU A 246 16.63 1.95 16.40
CA LEU A 246 16.21 2.09 17.81
C LEU A 246 14.74 1.71 18.00
N VAL A 247 13.87 2.16 17.09
CA VAL A 247 12.44 1.81 17.11
C VAL A 247 12.24 0.31 16.90
N MET A 248 12.93 -0.29 15.93
CA MET A 248 12.83 -1.72 15.65
C MET A 248 13.31 -2.56 16.83
N VAL A 249 14.44 -2.21 17.44
CA VAL A 249 14.96 -2.86 18.66
C VAL A 249 13.98 -2.70 19.82
N PHE A 250 13.42 -1.50 20.03
CA PHE A 250 12.44 -1.24 21.07
C PHE A 250 11.19 -2.15 20.91
N PHE A 251 10.66 -2.28 19.69
CA PHE A 251 9.50 -3.13 19.43
C PHE A 251 9.82 -4.63 19.38
N ALA A 252 11.08 -5.02 19.12
CA ALA A 252 11.54 -6.39 19.27
C ALA A 252 11.79 -6.78 20.74
N SER A 253 12.01 -5.80 21.61
CA SER A 253 12.26 -6.01 23.04
C SER A 253 10.99 -6.33 23.85
N PRO A 254 11.13 -6.82 25.09
CA PRO A 254 9.99 -7.01 26.02
C PRO A 254 9.18 -5.74 26.29
N ALA A 255 9.70 -4.55 25.97
CA ALA A 255 9.00 -3.27 26.11
C ALA A 255 7.68 -3.23 25.31
N LYS A 256 7.61 -3.94 24.17
CA LYS A 256 6.35 -4.13 23.44
C LYS A 256 5.28 -4.81 24.29
N GLY A 257 5.67 -5.80 25.09
CA GLY A 257 4.78 -6.50 26.02
C GLY A 257 4.27 -5.58 27.13
N PHE A 258 5.12 -4.66 27.61
CA PHE A 258 4.71 -3.64 28.58
C PHE A 258 3.68 -2.67 28.00
N LEU A 259 3.91 -2.13 26.79
CA LEU A 259 2.95 -1.27 26.09
C LEU A 259 1.62 -1.99 25.87
N ARG A 260 1.67 -3.27 25.47
CA ARG A 260 0.49 -4.10 25.29
C ARG A 260 -0.32 -4.22 26.58
N LYS A 261 0.32 -4.54 27.70
CA LYS A 261 -0.34 -4.64 29.03
C LYS A 261 -0.96 -3.30 29.45
N GLN A 262 -0.27 -2.19 29.20
CA GLN A 262 -0.82 -0.86 29.50
C GLN A 262 -2.06 -0.54 28.66
N LEU A 263 -2.04 -0.87 27.36
CA LEU A 263 -3.18 -0.71 26.47
C LEU A 263 -4.36 -1.57 26.90
N GLU A 264 -4.13 -2.85 27.21
CA GLU A 264 -5.16 -3.77 27.68
C GLU A 264 -5.76 -3.29 29.01
N THR A 265 -4.94 -2.77 29.93
CA THR A 265 -5.42 -2.16 31.19
C THR A 265 -6.28 -0.92 30.94
N ARG A 266 -5.87 -0.05 30.00
CA ARG A 266 -6.62 1.16 29.62
C ARG A 266 -7.95 0.81 28.95
N GLN A 267 -7.98 -0.22 28.11
CA GLN A 267 -9.19 -0.74 27.47
C GLN A 267 -10.11 -1.43 28.48
N ALA A 268 -9.55 -2.14 29.47
CA ALA A 268 -10.31 -2.77 30.55
C ALA A 268 -10.98 -1.73 31.46
N LYS A 269 -10.28 -0.63 31.80
CA LYS A 269 -10.87 0.52 32.49
C LYS A 269 -11.95 1.25 31.65
N GLY A 270 -11.95 1.01 30.34
CA GLY A 270 -12.96 1.45 29.37
C GLY A 270 -14.26 0.61 29.34
N ARG A 271 -14.22 -0.57 29.96
CA ARG A 271 -15.27 -1.57 30.17
C ARG A 271 -16.18 -1.44 31.40
N PHE A 272 -17.50 -1.19 31.32
CA PHE A 272 -18.39 -1.49 32.48
C PHE A 272 -19.09 -2.86 32.37
N PHE A 273 -19.25 -3.43 31.16
CA PHE A 273 -19.79 -4.79 30.94
C PHE A 273 -19.21 -5.47 29.68
N GLY A 274 -18.86 -6.77 29.77
CA GLY A 274 -18.56 -7.66 28.64
C GLY A 274 -17.18 -8.37 28.66
N PRO A 275 -17.04 -9.57 28.06
CA PRO A 275 -15.83 -10.41 28.17
C PRO A 275 -14.61 -9.80 27.46
N ARG A 276 -13.41 -10.10 27.99
CA ARG A 276 -12.10 -9.62 27.52
C ARG A 276 -11.88 -9.94 26.03
N PRO A 277 -11.83 -8.95 25.13
CA PRO A 277 -11.34 -9.20 23.78
C PRO A 277 -9.81 -9.12 23.80
N SER A 278 -9.15 -10.13 23.23
CA SER A 278 -7.81 -9.95 22.66
C SER A 278 -7.83 -8.72 21.74
N LEU A 279 -6.81 -7.85 21.80
CA LEU A 279 -6.61 -6.67 20.92
C LEU A 279 -7.27 -6.82 19.53
N SER A 280 -8.55 -6.49 19.46
CA SER A 280 -9.34 -6.51 18.24
C SER A 280 -9.18 -5.14 17.58
N ARG A 281 -9.09 -5.12 16.25
CA ARG A 281 -9.03 -3.90 15.44
C ARG A 281 -10.18 -2.98 15.86
N ASN A 282 -9.86 -1.90 16.58
CA ASN A 282 -10.81 -0.81 16.74
C ASN A 282 -10.94 -0.10 15.38
N ALA A 283 -12.13 0.44 15.09
CA ALA A 283 -12.48 1.19 13.87
C ALA A 283 -11.53 2.37 13.55
N SER A 284 -10.68 2.78 14.49
CA SER A 284 -9.61 3.76 14.24
C SER A 284 -8.44 3.19 13.45
N THR A 285 -8.32 1.87 13.29
CA THR A 285 -7.41 1.24 12.33
C THR A 285 -7.83 1.58 10.88
N ASP A 286 -9.10 1.95 10.68
CA ASP A 286 -9.72 2.21 9.38
C ASP A 286 -9.82 3.71 9.04
N SER A 287 -9.28 4.62 9.87
CA SER A 287 -9.31 6.07 9.57
C SER A 287 -8.26 6.49 8.51
N VAL A 288 -7.99 5.61 7.55
CA VAL A 288 -7.27 5.84 6.30
C VAL A 288 -8.20 5.24 5.26
N SER A 289 -9.15 6.03 4.76
CA SER A 289 -10.18 5.61 3.80
C SER A 289 -9.61 5.37 2.40
N SER A 290 -8.61 4.50 2.32
CA SER A 290 -8.40 3.63 1.18
C SER A 290 -8.43 2.21 1.73
N THR A 291 -9.47 1.47 1.39
CA THR A 291 -9.79 0.09 1.80
C THR A 291 -8.72 -0.93 1.32
N HIS A 292 -7.54 -0.47 0.92
CA HIS A 292 -6.63 -1.17 0.05
C HIS A 292 -5.16 -0.99 0.47
N PRO A 293 -4.35 -2.07 0.39
CA PRO A 293 -2.92 -2.00 0.68
C PRO A 293 -2.21 -1.07 -0.30
N VAL A 294 -1.63 0.00 0.23
CA VAL A 294 -0.77 0.93 -0.52
C VAL A 294 0.56 0.22 -0.79
N LEU A 295 1.02 0.21 -2.06
CA LEU A 295 2.28 -0.41 -2.51
C LEU A 295 2.43 -1.93 -2.29
N GLY A 296 1.32 -2.67 -2.23
CA GLY A 296 1.38 -4.13 -2.02
C GLY A 296 2.02 -4.53 -0.70
N VAL A 297 1.93 -3.67 0.31
CA VAL A 297 2.52 -3.93 1.62
C VAL A 297 1.46 -4.59 2.49
N ALA A 298 1.68 -5.86 2.82
CA ALA A 298 0.78 -6.68 3.61
C ALA A 298 0.55 -6.03 4.96
N ASP A 299 -0.69 -6.09 5.46
CA ASP A 299 -1.09 -5.35 6.64
C ASP A 299 -0.37 -5.84 7.93
N ASN A 300 0.21 -7.05 7.96
CA ASN A 300 0.82 -7.65 9.16
C ASN A 300 2.12 -8.45 8.92
N ILE A 301 3.24 -7.75 8.69
CA ILE A 301 4.57 -8.36 8.48
C ILE A 301 4.96 -9.38 9.58
N GLU A 302 4.64 -9.16 10.87
CA GLU A 302 4.99 -10.13 11.93
C GLU A 302 4.22 -11.45 11.83
N LYS A 303 2.93 -11.38 11.49
CA LYS A 303 2.11 -12.58 11.27
C LYS A 303 2.58 -13.27 10.00
N ASP A 304 2.88 -12.49 8.97
CA ASP A 304 3.32 -12.98 7.67
C ASP A 304 4.72 -13.62 7.72
N VAL A 305 5.63 -13.11 8.56
CA VAL A 305 6.96 -13.71 8.79
C VAL A 305 6.83 -15.02 9.55
N THR A 306 5.93 -15.10 10.53
CA THR A 306 5.67 -16.33 11.28
C THR A 306 5.02 -17.38 10.36
N GLU A 307 3.99 -17.00 9.61
CA GLU A 307 3.34 -17.84 8.59
C GLU A 307 4.34 -18.27 7.51
N MET A 308 5.28 -17.42 7.09
CA MET A 308 6.35 -17.78 6.16
C MET A 308 7.31 -18.81 6.76
N VAL A 309 7.74 -18.64 8.02
CA VAL A 309 8.61 -19.63 8.68
C VAL A 309 7.89 -20.98 8.78
N GLU A 310 6.59 -20.97 9.05
CA GLU A 310 5.76 -22.17 9.05
C GLU A 310 5.62 -22.77 7.64
N GLU A 311 5.36 -21.97 6.60
CA GLU A 311 5.29 -22.43 5.21
C GLU A 311 6.63 -23.00 4.72
N ILE A 312 7.75 -22.33 5.00
CA ILE A 312 9.09 -22.79 4.62
C ILE A 312 9.43 -24.09 5.37
N LYS A 313 9.11 -24.19 6.66
CA LYS A 313 9.27 -25.44 7.41
C LYS A 313 8.44 -26.56 6.78
N ALA A 314 7.19 -26.29 6.43
CA ALA A 314 6.32 -27.28 5.77
C ALA A 314 6.85 -27.71 4.39
N GLU A 315 7.37 -26.78 3.57
CA GLU A 315 8.00 -27.10 2.28
C GLU A 315 9.29 -27.94 2.46
N ILE A 316 10.12 -27.60 3.45
CA ILE A 316 11.32 -28.37 3.79
C ILE A 316 10.95 -29.77 4.28
N GLU A 317 9.96 -29.90 5.15
CA GLU A 317 9.46 -31.19 5.62
C GLU A 317 8.85 -32.02 4.49
N ALA A 318 8.13 -31.40 3.55
CA ALA A 318 7.61 -32.08 2.37
C ALA A 318 8.73 -32.59 1.46
N LYS A 319 9.77 -31.77 1.20
CA LYS A 319 10.96 -32.20 0.45
C LYS A 319 11.78 -33.27 1.17
N GLN A 320 11.90 -33.19 2.49
CA GLN A 320 12.57 -34.23 3.28
C GLN A 320 11.79 -35.55 3.25
N LYS A 321 10.46 -35.50 3.21
CA LYS A 321 9.60 -36.68 3.04
C LYS A 321 9.69 -37.26 1.62
N SER A 322 9.87 -36.44 0.58
CA SER A 322 10.08 -36.93 -0.78
C SER A 322 11.47 -37.57 -0.93
N LEU A 323 12.52 -36.95 -0.37
CA LEU A 323 13.89 -37.48 -0.40
C LEU A 323 14.10 -38.75 0.44
N LYS A 324 13.20 -39.07 1.38
CA LYS A 324 13.20 -40.33 2.14
C LYS A 324 12.40 -41.45 1.47
N LYS A 325 11.72 -41.17 0.36
CA LYS A 325 10.92 -42.13 -0.40
C LYS A 325 11.64 -42.69 -1.63
N ASP A 326 12.81 -42.15 -1.96
CA ASP A 326 13.75 -42.63 -2.98
C ASP A 326 14.92 -43.37 -2.30
#